data_AF-A0A2E4JT83-F1
#
_entry.id   AF-A0A2E4JT83-F1
#
_cell.length_a   1.000
_cell.length_b   1.000
_cell.length_c   1.000
_cell.angle_alpha   90.00
_cell.angle_beta   90.00
_cell.angle_gamma   90.00
#
_symmetry.space_group_name_H-M   'P 1'
#
loop_
_entity.id
_entity.type
_entity.pdbx_description
1 polymer ?
#
loop_
_entity_poly.entity_id
_entity_poly.type
_entity_poly.pdbx_seq_one_letter_code
_entity_poly.pdbx_strand_id
1 'polypeptide(L)'
;MKTILISRINNNDMAKIETGPFTTLSEGMGSKLSSLSEGKKSAYIQSVVDAAGGRPRSTEWYREKIKEFGTPKSQQLIRDGKKQSRPFYGLLNMFFYAPKHAKKLPYYDTFPLVLPIEKYSDGFLGINMHYLPIPLRIKLLDQLVDYSNNTKFDVTTKLIVTYKKLNKGLTGKLMKPTIHRYLAGYTKSQFRRIDADEFTVATLLPVARFKKATTSEVWKESRSMI
;
A
#
# COMPACT_ATOMS: atom_id res chain seq x y z
N MET A 1 3.86 -29.42 13.75
CA MET A 1 4.09 -29.22 12.30
C MET A 1 2.81 -29.60 11.57
N LYS A 2 2.14 -28.63 10.93
CA LYS A 2 0.96 -28.89 10.08
C LYS A 2 1.19 -28.23 8.73
N THR A 3 1.50 -29.08 7.75
CA THR A 3 1.48 -28.81 6.31
C THR A 3 0.04 -28.54 5.90
N ILE A 4 -0.24 -27.41 5.24
CA ILE A 4 -1.54 -27.18 4.60
C ILE A 4 -1.37 -27.40 3.10
N LEU A 5 -2.10 -28.40 2.62
CA LEU A 5 -2.26 -28.81 1.23
C LEU A 5 -2.77 -27.65 0.37
N ILE A 6 -2.07 -27.42 -0.75
CA ILE A 6 -2.61 -26.70 -1.91
C ILE A 6 -3.61 -27.64 -2.59
N SER A 7 -4.91 -27.38 -2.44
CA SER A 7 -5.94 -28.10 -3.18
C SER A 7 -5.92 -27.69 -4.65
N ARG A 8 -5.71 -28.68 -5.51
CA ARG A 8 -5.77 -28.63 -6.97
C ARG A 8 -7.09 -28.02 -7.46
N ILE A 9 -7.00 -27.04 -8.35
CA ILE A 9 -8.13 -26.61 -9.19
C ILE A 9 -8.22 -27.62 -10.34
N ASN A 10 -9.39 -28.24 -10.51
CA ASN A 10 -9.68 -29.18 -11.59
C ASN A 10 -9.79 -28.44 -12.93
N ASN A 11 -9.10 -28.95 -13.95
CA ASN A 11 -8.94 -28.35 -15.29
C ASN A 11 -10.15 -28.49 -16.24
N ASN A 12 -11.38 -28.70 -15.74
CA ASN A 12 -12.51 -29.07 -16.61
C ASN A 12 -13.61 -28.00 -16.78
N ASP A 13 -13.45 -26.80 -16.23
CA ASP A 13 -14.43 -25.70 -16.39
C ASP A 13 -13.97 -24.59 -17.36
N MET A 14 -12.95 -24.85 -18.18
CA MET A 14 -12.39 -23.87 -19.13
C MET A 14 -13.02 -23.90 -20.54
N ALA A 15 -14.13 -24.61 -20.74
CA ALA A 15 -14.80 -24.70 -22.03
C ALA A 15 -16.27 -24.27 -21.92
N LYS A 16 -16.50 -22.95 -21.97
CA LYS A 16 -17.72 -22.26 -22.46
C LYS A 16 -17.64 -20.76 -22.16
N ILE A 17 -16.84 -20.04 -22.95
CA ILE A 17 -17.03 -18.60 -23.12
C ILE A 17 -17.09 -18.38 -24.64
N GLU A 18 -18.30 -18.15 -25.13
CA GLU A 18 -18.57 -17.80 -26.52
C GLU A 18 -17.85 -16.49 -26.86
N THR A 19 -17.13 -16.48 -27.97
CA THR A 19 -16.44 -15.33 -28.52
C THR A 19 -17.44 -14.39 -29.19
N GLY A 20 -18.02 -13.47 -28.42
CA GLY A 20 -18.70 -12.28 -28.94
C GLY A 20 -17.72 -11.26 -29.52
N PRO A 21 -18.16 -10.38 -30.44
CA PRO A 21 -17.28 -9.50 -31.18
C PRO A 21 -16.57 -8.50 -30.25
N PHE A 22 -15.28 -8.27 -30.54
CA PHE A 22 -14.40 -7.36 -29.82
C PHE A 22 -14.85 -5.91 -30.02
N THR A 23 -15.69 -5.41 -29.12
CA THR A 23 -15.94 -3.96 -29.00
C THR A 23 -14.77 -3.30 -28.28
N THR A 24 -14.23 -2.25 -28.89
CA THR A 24 -13.11 -1.45 -28.40
C THR A 24 -13.34 -0.98 -26.96
N LEU A 25 -12.35 -1.24 -26.09
CA LEU A 25 -12.35 -0.95 -24.65
C LEU A 25 -12.56 0.53 -24.26
N SER A 26 -12.61 1.45 -25.23
CA SER A 26 -12.75 2.89 -24.98
C SER A 26 -14.19 3.36 -24.71
N GLU A 27 -15.22 2.66 -25.18
CA GLU A 27 -16.60 3.18 -25.16
C GLU A 27 -17.44 2.68 -23.97
N GLY A 28 -17.07 1.56 -23.35
CA GLY A 28 -17.79 0.98 -22.21
C GLY A 28 -17.36 1.47 -20.83
N MET A 29 -16.23 2.20 -20.73
CA MET A 29 -15.65 2.61 -19.44
C MET A 29 -16.28 3.90 -18.89
N GLY A 30 -16.87 4.74 -19.74
CA GLY A 30 -17.43 6.04 -19.36
C GLY A 30 -18.72 5.97 -18.53
N SER A 31 -19.56 4.95 -18.72
CA SER A 31 -20.88 4.86 -18.08
C SER A 31 -20.86 4.16 -16.71
N LYS A 32 -19.95 3.21 -16.49
CA LYS A 32 -19.81 2.47 -15.21
C LYS A 32 -19.10 3.24 -14.10
N LEU A 33 -18.46 4.36 -14.41
CA LEU A 33 -17.83 5.26 -13.42
C LEU A 33 -18.86 6.10 -12.63
N SER A 34 -20.14 6.07 -13.00
CA SER A 34 -21.17 6.96 -12.45
C SER A 34 -21.96 6.39 -11.25
N SER A 35 -21.85 5.10 -10.92
CA SER A 35 -22.74 4.45 -9.92
C SER A 35 -22.06 3.87 -8.67
N LEU A 36 -20.87 4.34 -8.28
CA LEU A 36 -20.25 3.96 -6.99
C LEU A 36 -19.88 5.23 -6.19
N SER A 37 -20.92 5.91 -5.70
CA SER A 37 -20.82 7.08 -4.85
C SER A 37 -20.64 6.74 -3.35
N GLU A 38 -19.72 5.83 -3.02
CA GLU A 38 -19.26 5.64 -1.64
C GLU A 38 -17.73 5.76 -1.57
N GLY A 39 -17.27 6.99 -1.32
CA GLY A 39 -15.88 7.31 -1.02
C GLY A 39 -14.93 7.18 -2.21
N LYS A 40 -14.81 8.26 -3.02
CA LYS A 40 -13.91 8.34 -4.19
C LYS A 40 -12.56 7.68 -3.89
N LYS A 41 -12.30 6.52 -4.48
CA LYS A 41 -10.98 5.85 -4.53
C LYS A 41 -10.05 6.63 -5.46
N SER A 42 -8.74 6.41 -5.40
CA SER A 42 -7.81 7.17 -6.26
C SER A 42 -8.00 6.75 -7.71
N ALA A 43 -8.18 7.70 -8.63
CA ALA A 43 -8.38 7.38 -10.05
C ALA A 43 -7.21 6.54 -10.62
N TYR A 44 -5.98 6.81 -10.20
CA TYR A 44 -4.80 6.04 -10.64
C TYR A 44 -4.72 4.66 -9.99
N ILE A 45 -4.80 4.55 -8.66
CA ILE A 45 -4.67 3.24 -8.00
C ILE A 45 -5.83 2.35 -8.46
N GLN A 46 -7.02 2.91 -8.57
CA GLN A 46 -8.19 2.20 -9.04
C GLN A 46 -8.03 1.74 -10.48
N SER A 47 -7.46 2.54 -11.39
CA SER A 47 -7.25 2.09 -12.77
C SER A 47 -6.33 0.87 -12.84
N VAL A 48 -5.30 0.78 -11.99
CA VAL A 48 -4.42 -0.40 -11.92
C VAL A 48 -5.17 -1.61 -11.34
N VAL A 49 -5.98 -1.40 -10.29
CA VAL A 49 -6.82 -2.45 -9.70
C VAL A 49 -7.86 -2.97 -10.71
N ASP A 50 -8.52 -2.06 -11.44
CA ASP A 50 -9.51 -2.39 -12.46
C ASP A 50 -8.88 -3.16 -13.62
N ALA A 51 -7.67 -2.78 -14.04
CA ALA A 51 -6.90 -3.51 -15.06
C ALA A 51 -6.58 -4.96 -14.64
N ALA A 52 -6.51 -5.25 -13.34
CA ALA A 52 -6.33 -6.62 -12.86
C ALA A 52 -7.59 -7.47 -13.07
N GLY A 53 -8.76 -6.83 -13.18
CA GLY A 53 -10.05 -7.48 -13.47
C GLY A 53 -10.52 -8.42 -12.38
N GLY A 54 -10.19 -8.14 -11.11
CA GLY A 54 -10.52 -8.98 -9.95
C GLY A 54 -9.76 -10.32 -9.89
N ARG A 55 -8.80 -10.55 -10.78
CA ARG A 55 -7.97 -11.76 -10.78
C ARG A 55 -6.68 -11.52 -9.99
N PRO A 56 -6.21 -12.48 -9.18
CA PRO A 56 -4.87 -12.40 -8.60
C PRO A 56 -3.82 -12.23 -9.70
N ARG A 57 -2.90 -11.28 -9.51
CA ARG A 57 -1.80 -10.99 -10.42
C ARG A 57 -0.48 -11.06 -9.68
N SER A 58 0.58 -11.40 -10.40
CA SER A 58 1.93 -11.39 -9.83
C SER A 58 2.38 -9.97 -9.50
N THR A 59 3.32 -9.86 -8.57
CA THR A 59 3.99 -8.58 -8.26
C THR A 59 4.61 -7.96 -9.50
N GLU A 60 5.17 -8.77 -10.40
CA GLU A 60 5.78 -8.27 -11.64
C GLU A 60 4.73 -7.67 -12.58
N TRP A 61 3.59 -8.33 -12.76
CA TRP A 61 2.49 -7.81 -13.56
C TRP A 61 2.03 -6.43 -13.06
N TYR A 62 1.90 -6.25 -11.74
CA TYR A 62 1.54 -4.94 -11.17
C TYR A 62 2.62 -3.88 -11.44
N ARG A 63 3.91 -4.24 -11.32
CA ARG A 63 5.02 -3.32 -11.59
C ARG A 63 5.05 -2.90 -13.06
N GLU A 64 4.84 -3.83 -13.98
CA GLU A 64 4.74 -3.55 -15.42
C GLU A 64 3.55 -2.64 -15.71
N LYS A 65 2.38 -2.89 -15.11
CA LYS A 65 1.19 -2.04 -15.30
C LYS A 65 1.34 -0.65 -14.73
N ILE A 66 1.96 -0.51 -13.56
CA ILE A 66 2.31 0.81 -12.99
C ILE A 66 3.26 1.57 -13.93
N LYS A 67 4.23 0.87 -14.53
CA LYS A 67 5.16 1.46 -15.50
C LYS A 67 4.44 1.90 -16.78
N GLU A 68 3.54 1.07 -17.29
CA GLU A 68 2.72 1.36 -18.48
C GLU A 68 1.83 2.58 -18.29
N PHE A 69 1.17 2.71 -17.13
CA PHE A 69 0.31 3.86 -16.83
C PHE A 69 1.10 5.12 -16.43
N GLY A 70 2.43 5.00 -16.29
CA GLY A 70 3.29 6.06 -15.78
C GLY A 70 3.19 6.23 -14.26
N THR A 71 4.20 6.84 -13.65
CA THR A 71 4.21 7.05 -12.19
C THR A 71 3.30 8.22 -11.80
N PRO A 72 2.36 8.04 -10.87
CA PRO A 72 1.46 9.12 -10.45
C PRO A 72 2.21 10.16 -9.61
N LYS A 73 1.80 11.42 -9.72
CA LYS A 73 2.33 12.48 -8.86
C LYS A 73 1.76 12.34 -7.44
N SER A 74 2.59 12.54 -6.42
CA SER A 74 2.16 12.48 -5.00
C SER A 74 0.94 13.37 -4.72
N GLN A 75 0.87 14.55 -5.33
CA GLN A 75 -0.26 15.48 -5.16
C GLN A 75 -1.56 14.89 -5.68
N GLN A 76 -1.51 14.16 -6.80
CA GLN A 76 -2.67 13.49 -7.37
C GLN A 76 -3.15 12.36 -6.45
N LEU A 77 -2.24 11.54 -5.94
CA LEU A 77 -2.56 10.47 -4.98
C LEU A 77 -3.25 10.99 -3.71
N ILE A 78 -2.88 12.17 -3.21
CA ILE A 78 -3.56 12.81 -2.07
C ILE A 78 -4.92 13.38 -2.45
N ARG A 79 -5.02 14.02 -3.62
CA ARG A 79 -6.29 14.58 -4.10
C ARG A 79 -7.34 13.50 -4.30
N ASP A 80 -6.94 12.38 -4.89
CA ASP A 80 -7.83 11.31 -5.29
C ASP A 80 -7.98 10.33 -4.13
N GLY A 81 -9.12 10.37 -3.43
CA GLY A 81 -9.30 9.53 -2.24
C GLY A 81 -10.07 10.11 -1.08
N LYS A 82 -10.51 9.21 -0.20
CA LYS A 82 -10.97 9.56 1.15
C LYS A 82 -9.80 10.10 1.98
N LYS A 83 -9.99 11.30 2.55
CA LYS A 83 -9.02 11.98 3.39
C LYS A 83 -9.57 12.32 4.76
N GLN A 84 -8.73 12.30 5.79
CA GLN A 84 -9.05 12.81 7.12
C GLN A 84 -7.84 13.52 7.75
N SER A 85 -8.09 14.40 8.71
CA SER A 85 -7.02 15.05 9.50
C SER A 85 -6.32 14.10 10.47
N ARG A 86 -6.92 12.93 10.72
CA ARG A 86 -6.42 11.88 11.61
C ARG A 86 -5.99 10.67 10.77
N PRO A 87 -4.96 9.91 11.18
CA PRO A 87 -4.56 8.70 10.48
C PRO A 87 -5.63 7.60 10.60
N PHE A 88 -5.79 6.82 9.54
CA PHE A 88 -6.67 5.65 9.48
C PHE A 88 -5.94 4.43 10.05
N TYR A 89 -6.27 4.02 11.28
CA TYR A 89 -5.69 2.82 11.89
C TYR A 89 -6.22 1.54 11.23
N GLY A 90 -5.33 0.55 11.10
CA GLY A 90 -5.60 -0.72 10.40
C GLY A 90 -5.62 -0.62 8.88
N LEU A 91 -5.31 0.55 8.32
CA LEU A 91 -5.21 0.80 6.89
C LEU A 91 -3.89 1.51 6.58
N LEU A 92 -3.45 1.47 5.33
CA LEU A 92 -2.31 2.24 4.87
C LEU A 92 -2.71 3.71 4.67
N ASN A 93 -1.75 4.61 4.87
CA ASN A 93 -1.96 6.06 4.82
C ASN A 93 -0.87 6.71 3.98
N MET A 94 -1.27 7.54 3.03
CA MET A 94 -0.35 8.46 2.34
C MET A 94 -0.58 9.88 2.83
N PHE A 95 0.49 10.64 3.05
CA PHE A 95 0.42 12.03 3.49
C PHE A 95 1.73 12.75 3.18
N PHE A 96 1.72 14.08 3.18
CA PHE A 96 2.95 14.87 3.17
C PHE A 96 3.45 15.10 4.60
N TYR A 97 4.76 14.99 4.79
CA TYR A 97 5.40 15.13 6.10
C TYR A 97 6.67 15.97 6.01
N ALA A 98 6.89 16.84 6.99
CA ALA A 98 8.14 17.58 7.13
C ALA A 98 8.63 17.45 8.58
N PRO A 99 9.61 16.58 8.89
CA PRO A 99 9.95 16.24 10.26
C PRO A 99 10.53 17.41 11.06
N LYS A 100 10.22 17.46 12.37
CA LYS A 100 10.73 18.47 13.32
C LYS A 100 12.24 18.67 13.27
N HIS A 101 12.98 17.57 13.23
CA HIS A 101 14.44 17.58 13.29
C HIS A 101 15.08 17.28 11.93
N ALA A 102 14.45 17.72 10.82
CA ALA A 102 14.93 17.50 9.45
C ALA A 102 16.42 17.82 9.25
N LYS A 103 16.95 18.84 9.93
CA LYS A 103 18.37 19.22 9.86
C LYS A 103 19.30 18.14 10.42
N LYS A 104 18.89 17.40 11.47
CA LYS A 104 19.71 16.39 12.15
C LYS A 104 19.51 14.96 11.63
N LEU A 105 18.36 14.67 11.02
CA LEU A 105 18.08 13.34 10.48
C LEU A 105 19.03 13.01 9.32
N PRO A 106 19.54 11.77 9.20
CA PRO A 106 20.39 11.36 8.09
C PRO A 106 19.62 11.40 6.76
N TYR A 107 18.38 10.92 6.77
CA TYR A 107 17.42 11.01 5.67
C TYR A 107 16.00 10.84 6.20
N TYR A 108 15.00 11.22 5.40
CA TYR A 108 13.59 11.09 5.78
C TYR A 108 12.62 11.03 4.60
N ASP A 109 11.53 10.30 4.83
CA ASP A 109 10.27 10.21 4.07
C ASP A 109 9.46 11.53 3.98
N THR A 110 9.41 12.28 2.87
CA THR A 110 8.49 13.45 2.77
C THR A 110 7.09 13.12 2.25
N PHE A 111 6.91 11.93 1.68
CA PHE A 111 5.63 11.42 1.22
C PHE A 111 5.47 9.93 1.59
N PRO A 112 5.36 9.64 2.90
CA PRO A 112 5.38 8.27 3.38
C PRO A 112 4.10 7.48 3.08
N LEU A 113 4.24 6.16 2.92
CA LEU A 113 3.17 5.17 2.90
C LEU A 113 3.20 4.38 4.21
N VAL A 114 2.30 4.71 5.13
CA VAL A 114 2.41 4.29 6.53
C VAL A 114 1.23 3.46 7.00
N LEU A 115 1.50 2.36 7.71
CA LEU A 115 0.53 1.69 8.58
C LEU A 115 0.69 2.21 10.01
N PRO A 116 -0.26 3.00 10.56
CA PRO A 116 -0.23 3.42 11.95
C PRO A 116 -0.46 2.21 12.87
N ILE A 117 0.41 2.03 13.86
CA ILE A 117 0.37 0.86 14.77
C ILE A 117 0.21 1.24 16.24
N GLU A 118 0.46 2.50 16.61
CA GLU A 118 0.31 2.96 17.99
C GLU A 118 0.00 4.46 18.05
N LYS A 119 -0.93 4.83 18.94
CA LYS A 119 -1.36 6.22 19.14
C LYS A 119 -0.64 6.82 20.34
N TYR A 120 -0.28 8.09 20.21
CA TYR A 120 0.31 8.89 21.27
C TYR A 120 -0.38 10.26 21.27
N SER A 121 -0.14 11.08 22.30
CA SER A 121 -0.78 12.39 22.45
C SER A 121 -0.42 13.38 21.35
N ASP A 122 0.85 13.38 20.91
CA ASP A 122 1.41 14.34 19.93
C ASP A 122 1.59 13.75 18.52
N GLY A 123 1.05 12.56 18.26
CA GLY A 123 1.24 11.87 16.99
C GLY A 123 1.05 10.36 17.05
N PHE A 124 1.73 9.62 16.19
CA PHE A 124 1.60 8.16 16.12
C PHE A 124 2.92 7.48 15.71
N LEU A 125 3.05 6.20 16.08
CA LEU A 125 4.09 5.31 15.58
C LEU A 125 3.54 4.57 14.37
N GLY A 126 4.34 4.44 13.31
CA GLY A 126 3.89 3.75 12.11
C GLY A 126 5.01 3.04 11.37
N ILE A 127 4.62 2.06 10.56
CA ILE A 127 5.46 1.29 9.64
C ILE A 127 5.42 2.01 8.30
N ASN A 128 6.52 2.65 7.89
CA ASN A 128 6.66 3.23 6.56
C ASN A 128 7.22 2.23 5.57
N MET A 129 6.37 1.76 4.66
CA MET A 129 6.72 0.77 3.65
C MET A 129 7.89 1.24 2.77
N HIS A 130 8.08 2.55 2.58
CA HIS A 130 9.07 3.07 1.65
C HIS A 130 10.53 2.75 2.00
N TYR A 131 10.84 2.51 3.28
CA TYR A 131 12.20 2.25 3.76
C TYR A 131 12.72 0.86 3.33
N LEU A 132 11.84 -0.05 2.91
CA LEU A 132 12.25 -1.34 2.36
C LEU A 132 12.37 -1.29 0.83
N PRO A 133 13.29 -2.06 0.22
CA PRO A 133 13.22 -2.37 -1.20
C PRO A 133 11.97 -3.20 -1.51
N ILE A 134 11.46 -3.08 -2.73
CA ILE A 134 10.15 -3.64 -3.14
C ILE A 134 9.95 -5.12 -2.75
N PRO A 135 10.90 -6.05 -2.97
CA PRO A 135 10.71 -7.44 -2.55
C PRO A 135 10.46 -7.60 -1.04
N LEU A 136 11.16 -6.81 -0.21
CA LEU A 136 10.97 -6.83 1.23
C LEU A 136 9.69 -6.10 1.67
N ARG A 137 9.24 -5.09 0.91
CA ARG A 137 7.93 -4.46 1.14
C ARG A 137 6.79 -5.46 0.98
N ILE A 138 6.83 -6.22 -0.12
CA ILE A 138 5.82 -7.25 -0.40
C ILE A 138 5.88 -8.36 0.64
N LYS A 139 7.07 -8.80 1.01
CA LYS A 139 7.24 -9.77 2.11
C LYS A 139 6.70 -9.25 3.44
N LEU A 140 6.92 -7.97 3.77
CA LEU A 140 6.35 -7.39 4.98
C LEU A 140 4.83 -7.29 4.90
N LEU A 141 4.28 -6.87 3.75
CA LEU A 141 2.84 -6.81 3.53
C LEU A 141 2.19 -8.19 3.69
N ASP A 142 2.77 -9.22 3.09
CA ASP A 142 2.34 -10.62 3.21
C ASP A 142 2.28 -11.09 4.69
N GLN A 143 3.26 -10.70 5.51
CA GLN A 143 3.22 -10.99 6.94
C GLN A 143 2.20 -10.14 7.72
N LEU A 144 1.90 -8.92 7.25
CA LEU A 144 0.95 -8.02 7.91
C LEU A 144 -0.50 -8.43 7.65
N VAL A 145 -0.79 -9.01 6.48
CA VAL A 145 -2.16 -9.41 6.12
C VAL A 145 -2.69 -10.57 6.94
N ASP A 146 -1.82 -11.38 7.57
CA ASP A 146 -2.20 -12.40 8.56
C ASP A 146 -2.94 -11.81 9.78
N TYR A 147 -2.80 -10.50 10.03
CA TYR A 147 -3.46 -9.78 11.12
C TYR A 147 -4.78 -9.13 10.68
N SER A 148 -5.31 -9.47 9.51
CA SER A 148 -6.57 -8.94 9.01
C SER A 148 -7.77 -9.38 9.85
N ASN A 149 -8.76 -8.51 10.01
CA ASN A 149 -10.03 -8.83 10.66
C ASN A 149 -10.92 -9.80 9.86
N ASN A 150 -10.63 -10.01 8.58
CA ASN A 150 -11.30 -10.96 7.70
C ASN A 150 -10.36 -11.34 6.54
N THR A 151 -10.76 -12.31 5.72
CA THR A 151 -9.98 -12.84 4.58
C THR A 151 -10.42 -12.30 3.21
N LYS A 152 -11.29 -11.27 3.18
CA LYS A 152 -11.91 -10.79 1.93
C LYS A 152 -10.99 -9.89 1.11
N PHE A 153 -10.04 -9.22 1.76
CA PHE A 153 -9.14 -8.23 1.15
C PHE A 153 -9.88 -7.14 0.36
N ASP A 154 -10.98 -6.65 0.92
CA ASP A 154 -11.81 -5.59 0.36
C ASP A 154 -11.82 -4.34 1.25
N VAL A 155 -12.67 -3.37 0.93
CA VAL A 155 -12.80 -2.11 1.70
C VAL A 155 -13.24 -2.29 3.16
N THR A 156 -13.74 -3.48 3.54
CA THR A 156 -14.11 -3.84 4.92
C THR A 156 -12.96 -4.44 5.71
N THR A 157 -11.89 -4.85 5.03
CA THR A 157 -10.70 -5.45 5.65
C THR A 157 -9.84 -4.39 6.32
N LYS A 158 -9.42 -4.67 7.55
CA LYS A 158 -8.51 -3.85 8.35
C LYS A 158 -7.51 -4.74 9.07
N LEU A 159 -6.28 -4.24 9.21
CA LEU A 159 -5.21 -4.91 9.95
C LEU A 159 -5.31 -4.60 11.45
N ILE A 160 -5.40 -5.62 12.30
CA ILE A 160 -5.52 -5.50 13.76
C ILE A 160 -4.14 -5.60 14.41
N VAL A 161 -3.32 -4.58 14.15
CA VAL A 161 -1.90 -4.56 14.49
C VAL A 161 -1.57 -3.61 15.65
N THR A 162 -0.55 -3.99 16.42
CA THR A 162 0.11 -3.12 17.43
C THR A 162 1.60 -3.44 17.43
N TYR A 163 2.45 -2.54 17.94
CA TYR A 163 3.89 -2.80 18.05
C TYR A 163 4.19 -4.12 18.78
N LYS A 164 3.53 -4.36 19.92
CA LYS A 164 3.70 -5.59 20.71
C LYS A 164 3.35 -6.88 19.94
N LYS A 165 2.33 -6.84 19.08
CA LYS A 165 1.95 -7.97 18.23
C LYS A 165 2.98 -8.23 17.13
N LEU A 166 3.48 -7.16 16.52
CA LEU A 166 4.34 -7.24 15.34
C LEU A 166 5.83 -7.42 15.66
N ASN A 167 6.29 -7.00 16.84
CA ASN A 167 7.70 -7.01 17.23
C ASN A 167 8.20 -8.41 17.60
N LYS A 168 7.95 -9.41 16.75
CA LYS A 168 8.32 -10.82 16.92
C LYS A 168 8.62 -11.46 15.56
N GLY A 169 9.47 -12.48 15.57
CA GLY A 169 9.73 -13.31 14.39
C GLY A 169 10.21 -12.53 13.18
N LEU A 170 9.78 -12.96 11.99
CA LEU A 170 10.14 -12.34 10.72
C LEU A 170 9.57 -10.93 10.56
N THR A 171 8.31 -10.70 10.97
CA THR A 171 7.65 -9.39 10.91
C THR A 171 8.43 -8.33 11.68
N GLY A 172 8.87 -8.66 12.90
CA GLY A 172 9.67 -7.77 13.74
C GLY A 172 11.01 -7.38 13.11
N LYS A 173 11.69 -8.34 12.46
CA LYS A 173 12.94 -8.08 11.73
C LYS A 173 12.69 -7.13 10.55
N LEU A 174 11.69 -7.42 9.71
CA LEU A 174 11.38 -6.62 8.53
C LEU A 174 10.90 -5.20 8.86
N MET A 175 10.16 -5.00 9.96
CA MET A 175 9.67 -3.68 10.33
C MET A 175 10.74 -2.79 10.97
N LYS A 176 11.85 -3.34 11.49
CA LYS A 176 12.87 -2.57 12.21
C LYS A 176 13.32 -1.27 11.50
N PRO A 177 13.67 -1.25 10.20
CA PRO A 177 14.05 -0.01 9.51
C PRO A 177 12.86 0.89 9.14
N THR A 178 11.63 0.40 9.27
CA THR A 178 10.41 1.10 8.82
C THR A 178 9.64 1.76 9.95
N ILE A 179 10.01 1.54 11.21
CA ILE A 179 9.33 2.14 12.36
C ILE A 179 9.76 3.58 12.55
N HIS A 180 8.82 4.50 12.36
CA HIS A 180 9.05 5.94 12.50
C HIS A 180 7.97 6.59 13.37
N ARG A 181 8.39 7.62 14.11
CA ARG A 181 7.53 8.49 14.91
C ARG A 181 7.06 9.67 14.05
N TYR A 182 5.75 9.84 13.92
CA TYR A 182 5.14 10.93 13.16
C TYR A 182 4.42 11.88 14.10
N LEU A 183 4.89 13.12 14.15
CA LEU A 183 4.31 14.17 14.99
C LEU A 183 3.17 14.87 14.23
N ALA A 184 2.01 15.01 14.87
CA ALA A 184 0.82 15.59 14.25
C ALA A 184 1.04 17.03 13.76
N GLY A 185 1.79 17.86 14.51
CA GLY A 185 2.13 19.24 14.10
C GLY A 185 3.08 19.33 12.89
N TYR A 186 3.59 18.21 12.39
CA TYR A 186 4.56 18.15 11.30
C TYR A 186 4.01 17.45 10.05
N THR A 187 2.76 17.00 10.08
CA THR A 187 2.03 16.59 8.87
C THR A 187 1.64 17.83 8.07
N LYS A 188 1.81 17.76 6.75
CA LYS A 188 1.60 18.88 5.81
C LYS A 188 0.40 18.68 4.90
N SER A 189 -0.32 17.59 5.10
CA SER A 189 -1.60 17.31 4.47
C SER A 189 -2.48 16.48 5.40
N GLN A 190 -3.75 16.35 5.02
CA GLN A 190 -4.58 15.26 5.51
C GLN A 190 -3.99 13.90 5.08
N PHE A 191 -4.38 12.85 5.78
CA PHE A 191 -4.05 11.47 5.46
C PHE A 191 -5.01 10.96 4.40
N ARG A 192 -4.49 10.52 3.26
CA ARG A 192 -5.21 9.70 2.28
C ARG A 192 -5.26 8.28 2.83
N ARG A 193 -6.47 7.78 3.05
CA ARG A 193 -6.74 6.36 3.34
C ARG A 193 -6.24 5.53 2.17
N ILE A 194 -5.77 4.31 2.36
CA ILE A 194 -5.58 3.32 1.30
C ILE A 194 -6.30 2.08 1.80
N ASP A 195 -7.31 1.61 1.06
CA ASP A 195 -8.12 0.46 1.47
C ASP A 195 -7.37 -0.86 1.17
N ALA A 196 -7.81 -1.98 1.75
CA ALA A 196 -7.03 -3.24 1.69
C ALA A 196 -6.89 -3.81 0.27
N ASP A 197 -7.90 -3.59 -0.57
CA ASP A 197 -7.89 -3.90 -2.01
C ASP A 197 -6.87 -3.05 -2.79
N GLU A 198 -6.42 -1.93 -2.23
CA GLU A 198 -5.40 -1.05 -2.81
C GLU A 198 -3.97 -1.34 -2.27
N PHE A 199 -3.80 -2.18 -1.23
CA PHE A 199 -2.52 -2.34 -0.51
C PHE A 199 -1.35 -2.76 -1.40
N THR A 200 -1.55 -3.79 -2.23
CA THR A 200 -0.50 -4.34 -3.10
C THR A 200 -0.03 -3.28 -4.08
N VAL A 201 -0.97 -2.63 -4.78
CA VAL A 201 -0.65 -1.57 -5.74
C VAL A 201 0.07 -0.42 -5.05
N ALA A 202 -0.48 0.10 -3.95
CA ALA A 202 0.10 1.20 -3.20
C ALA A 202 1.54 0.91 -2.74
N THR A 203 1.81 -0.31 -2.30
CA THR A 203 3.14 -0.76 -1.84
C THR A 203 4.18 -0.81 -2.97
N LEU A 204 3.73 -1.02 -4.20
CA LEU A 204 4.55 -1.09 -5.41
C LEU A 204 4.80 0.26 -6.08
N LEU A 205 4.01 1.29 -5.73
CA LEU A 205 4.18 2.62 -6.33
C LEU A 205 5.59 3.19 -6.04
N PRO A 206 6.31 3.68 -7.08
CA PRO A 206 7.63 4.28 -6.91
C PRO A 206 7.53 5.75 -6.48
N VAL A 207 6.80 6.02 -5.39
CA VAL A 207 6.44 7.38 -4.93
C VAL A 207 7.16 7.82 -3.66
N ALA A 208 8.15 7.05 -3.21
CA ALA A 208 9.00 7.43 -2.09
C ALA A 208 9.73 8.76 -2.38
N ARG A 209 9.71 9.69 -1.43
CA ARG A 209 10.34 11.01 -1.56
C ARG A 209 11.35 11.24 -0.45
N PHE A 210 12.41 10.45 -0.47
CA PHE A 210 13.53 10.59 0.43
C PHE A 210 14.26 11.92 0.23
N LYS A 211 14.68 12.52 1.34
CA LYS A 211 15.60 13.65 1.39
C LYS A 211 16.91 13.23 2.01
N LYS A 212 18.01 13.87 1.58
CA LYS A 212 19.40 13.66 2.03
C LYS A 212 20.05 12.31 1.71
N ALA A 213 19.28 11.34 1.24
CA ALA A 213 19.77 10.10 0.66
C ALA A 213 18.89 9.71 -0.53
N THR A 214 19.48 9.00 -1.47
CA THR A 214 18.74 8.33 -2.55
C THR A 214 17.98 7.13 -2.00
N THR A 215 16.92 6.71 -2.72
CA THR A 215 16.16 5.50 -2.38
C THR A 215 17.06 4.26 -2.27
N SER A 216 18.06 4.13 -3.15
CA SER A 216 19.00 3.01 -3.15
C SER A 216 19.88 2.96 -1.90
N GLU A 217 20.38 4.11 -1.43
CA GLU A 217 21.15 4.22 -0.19
C GLU A 217 20.31 3.86 1.03
N VAL A 218 19.09 4.41 1.13
CA VAL A 218 18.15 4.09 2.22
C VAL A 218 17.86 2.59 2.27
N TRP A 219 17.63 1.97 1.11
CA TRP A 219 17.38 0.53 1.04
C TRP A 219 18.62 -0.31 1.39
N LYS A 220 19.82 0.14 1.03
CA LYS A 220 21.07 -0.53 1.41
C LYS A 220 21.22 -0.54 2.93
N GLU A 221 21.03 0.61 3.56
CA GLU A 221 21.11 0.73 5.02
C GLU A 221 20.00 -0.08 5.70
N SER A 222 18.76 0.02 5.22
CA SER A 222 17.64 -0.73 5.77
C SER A 222 17.86 -2.24 5.74
N ARG A 223 18.49 -2.77 4.68
CA ARG A 223 18.86 -4.21 4.61
C ARG A 223 19.91 -4.61 5.64
N SER A 224 20.83 -3.73 6.02
CA SER A 224 21.82 -4.03 7.06
C SER A 224 21.23 -4.13 8.48
N MET A 225 19.97 -3.73 8.68
CA MET A 225 19.29 -3.81 9.97
C MET A 225 18.53 -5.12 10.21
N ILE A 226 18.29 -5.90 9.15
CA ILE A 226 17.42 -7.10 9.09
C ILE A 226 18.27 -8.37 9.20
#